data_AF-A0A849IPC9-F1
#
_entry.id   AF-A0A849IPC9-F1
#
_cell.length_a   1.000
_cell.length_b   1.000
_cell.length_c   1.000
_cell.angle_alpha   90.00
_cell.angle_beta   90.00
_cell.angle_gamma   90.00
#
_symmetry.space_group_name_H-M   'P 1'
#
loop_
_entity.id
_entity.type
_entity.pdbx_description
1 polymer ?
#
loop_
_entity_poly.entity_id
_entity_poly.type
_entity_poly.pdbx_seq_one_letter_code
_entity_poly.pdbx_strand_id
1 'polypeptide(L)'
;MAAKDLEEETVPQLVQDLGGELRQLVAAEMELAKAELKRSARRGLRVVVAGAVAALGAGMLLIFGLVTLVEWIPNHTLVAGILGIIGIALLALGAGVVWSNRHLWPFTASKLSLQEDLEWARRLSRRAHR
;
A
#
# COMPACT_ATOMS: atom_id res chain seq x y z
N MET A 1 1.79 60.13 -10.89
CA MET A 1 1.36 59.79 -9.51
C MET A 1 1.17 58.28 -9.40
N ALA A 2 2.17 57.48 -9.81
CA ALA A 2 2.08 56.01 -9.94
C ALA A 2 3.43 55.31 -9.70
N ALA A 3 4.38 56.00 -9.05
CA ALA A 3 5.73 55.50 -8.83
C ALA A 3 6.13 55.54 -7.34
N LYS A 4 5.17 55.77 -6.44
CA LYS A 4 5.42 55.95 -5.01
C LYS A 4 4.90 54.82 -4.12
N ASP A 5 4.22 53.83 -4.71
CA ASP A 5 3.58 52.74 -3.98
C ASP A 5 4.36 51.41 -4.06
N LEU A 6 5.56 51.41 -4.66
CA LEU A 6 6.40 50.21 -4.82
C LEU A 6 7.56 50.12 -3.81
N GLU A 7 7.80 51.15 -3.00
CA GLU A 7 8.95 51.22 -2.07
C GLU A 7 8.62 50.82 -0.61
N GLU A 8 7.35 50.58 -0.27
CA GLU A 8 6.93 50.28 1.11
C GLU A 8 6.22 48.93 1.28
N GLU A 9 6.39 47.99 0.35
CA GLU A 9 6.13 46.59 0.70
C GLU A 9 7.26 46.15 1.64
N THR A 10 6.99 46.32 2.93
CA THR A 10 8.01 46.26 3.96
C THR A 10 8.49 44.81 4.03
N VAL A 11 9.80 44.55 4.07
CA VAL A 11 10.40 43.21 4.20
C VAL A 11 9.67 42.29 5.23
N PRO A 12 9.17 42.78 6.37
CA PRO A 12 8.36 41.99 7.31
C PRO A 12 7.01 41.50 6.74
N GLN A 13 6.41 42.26 5.84
CA GLN A 13 5.13 41.98 5.18
C GLN A 13 5.28 40.85 4.15
N LEU A 14 6.34 40.88 3.34
CA LEU A 14 6.68 39.75 2.46
C LEU A 14 6.99 38.46 3.25
N VAL A 15 7.67 38.57 4.40
CA VAL A 15 7.94 37.41 5.27
C VAL A 15 6.65 36.86 5.89
N GLN A 16 5.69 37.73 6.24
CA GLN A 16 4.37 37.31 6.72
C GLN A 16 3.57 36.60 5.63
N ASP A 17 3.56 37.13 4.41
CA ASP A 17 2.85 36.55 3.28
C ASP A 17 3.48 35.21 2.85
N LEU A 18 4.81 35.13 2.76
CA LEU A 18 5.55 33.87 2.54
C LEU A 18 5.24 32.83 3.63
N GLY A 19 5.14 33.25 4.89
CA GLY A 19 4.77 32.37 6.00
C GLY A 19 3.33 31.86 5.91
N GLY A 20 2.42 32.69 5.41
CA GLY A 20 1.03 32.33 5.12
C GLY A 20 0.92 31.33 3.97
N GLU A 21 1.61 31.59 2.86
CA GLU A 21 1.65 30.72 1.68
C GLU A 21 2.27 29.36 1.99
N LEU A 22 3.37 29.31 2.75
CA LEU A 22 4.00 28.06 3.17
C LEU A 22 3.07 27.21 4.05
N ARG A 23 2.32 27.84 4.97
CA ARG A 23 1.33 27.13 5.79
C ARG A 23 0.21 26.55 4.94
N GLN A 24 -0.24 27.30 3.94
CA GLN A 24 -1.28 26.84 3.02
C GLN A 24 -0.78 25.69 2.15
N LEU A 25 0.48 25.74 1.70
CA LEU A 25 1.12 24.70 0.91
C LEU A 25 1.29 23.40 1.71
N VAL A 26 1.79 23.48 2.95
CA VAL A 26 1.93 22.32 3.85
C VAL A 26 0.58 21.70 4.18
N ALA A 27 -0.45 22.53 4.39
CA ALA A 27 -1.80 22.02 4.62
C ALA A 27 -2.33 21.26 3.40
N ALA A 28 -2.10 21.78 2.19
CA ALA A 28 -2.50 21.14 0.94
C ALA A 28 -1.75 19.82 0.69
N GLU A 29 -0.44 19.78 0.90
CA GLU A 29 0.36 18.54 0.80
C GLU A 29 -0.10 17.48 1.80
N MET A 30 -0.42 17.88 3.03
CA MET A 30 -0.91 16.94 4.04
C MET A 30 -2.30 16.41 3.72
N GLU A 31 -3.17 17.22 3.10
CA GLU A 31 -4.46 16.79 2.61
C GLU A 31 -4.33 15.82 1.41
N LEU A 32 -3.43 16.12 0.48
CA LEU A 32 -3.11 15.25 -0.65
C LEU A 32 -2.55 13.91 -0.20
N ALA A 33 -1.58 13.90 0.72
CA ALA A 33 -1.00 12.68 1.28
C ALA A 33 -2.05 11.82 1.99
N LYS A 34 -2.97 12.43 2.75
CA LYS A 34 -4.11 11.73 3.36
C LYS A 34 -5.03 11.13 2.29
N ALA A 35 -5.31 11.85 1.21
CA ALA A 35 -6.14 11.36 0.12
C ALA A 35 -5.48 10.18 -0.60
N GLU A 36 -4.18 10.24 -0.83
CA GLU A 36 -3.41 9.17 -1.45
C GLU A 36 -3.34 7.92 -0.57
N LEU A 37 -3.09 8.08 0.74
CA LEU A 37 -3.16 7.00 1.74
C LEU A 37 -4.54 6.33 1.75
N LYS A 38 -5.63 7.11 1.72
CA LYS A 38 -6.99 6.56 1.68
C LYS A 38 -7.25 5.80 0.37
N ARG A 39 -6.71 6.29 -0.75
CA ARG A 39 -6.85 5.67 -2.08
C ARG A 39 -6.00 4.41 -2.22
N SER A 40 -4.81 4.36 -1.63
CA SER A 40 -3.96 3.16 -1.60
C SER A 40 -4.57 2.10 -0.67
N ALA A 41 -5.05 2.49 0.51
CA ALA A 41 -5.75 1.60 1.44
C ALA A 41 -7.02 0.98 0.82
N ARG A 42 -7.86 1.77 0.14
CA ARG A 42 -9.06 1.26 -0.56
C ARG A 42 -8.73 0.33 -1.73
N ARG A 43 -7.61 0.52 -2.41
CA ARG A 43 -7.15 -0.37 -3.47
C ARG A 43 -6.64 -1.69 -2.88
N GLY A 44 -5.80 -1.62 -1.84
CA GLY A 44 -5.32 -2.80 -1.12
C GLY A 44 -6.47 -3.63 -0.54
N LEU A 45 -7.44 -2.97 0.10
CA LEU A 45 -8.62 -3.63 0.65
C LEU A 45 -9.44 -4.36 -0.43
N ARG A 46 -9.66 -3.74 -1.60
CA ARG A 46 -10.38 -4.40 -2.71
C ARG A 46 -9.65 -5.65 -3.20
N VAL A 47 -8.33 -5.60 -3.34
CA VAL A 47 -7.53 -6.76 -3.76
C VAL A 47 -7.59 -7.87 -2.73
N VAL A 48 -7.48 -7.54 -1.44
CA VAL A 48 -7.58 -8.51 -0.34
C VAL A 48 -8.97 -9.14 -0.28
N VAL A 49 -10.03 -8.34 -0.38
CA VAL A 49 -11.42 -8.85 -0.37
C VAL A 49 -11.68 -9.73 -1.58
N ALA A 50 -11.27 -9.30 -2.79
CA ALA A 50 -11.43 -10.10 -3.99
C ALA A 50 -10.66 -11.42 -3.91
N GLY A 51 -9.42 -11.39 -3.40
CA GLY A 51 -8.62 -12.60 -3.16
C GLY A 51 -9.27 -13.54 -2.14
N ALA A 52 -9.81 -12.99 -1.04
CA ALA A 52 -10.50 -13.77 -0.03
C ALA A 52 -11.77 -14.43 -0.58
N VAL A 53 -12.58 -13.70 -1.35
CA VAL A 53 -13.79 -14.24 -2.00
C VAL A 53 -13.42 -15.33 -3.00
N ALA A 54 -12.39 -15.12 -3.82
CA ALA A 54 -11.91 -16.13 -4.76
C ALA A 54 -11.40 -17.39 -4.05
N ALA A 55 -10.64 -17.24 -2.96
CA ALA A 55 -10.14 -18.35 -2.17
C ALA A 55 -11.28 -19.14 -1.52
N LEU A 56 -12.28 -18.46 -0.95
CA LEU A 56 -13.47 -19.11 -0.38
C LEU A 56 -14.28 -19.84 -1.45
N GLY A 57 -14.50 -19.23 -2.61
CA GLY A 57 -15.20 -19.86 -3.73
C GLY A 57 -14.46 -21.09 -4.25
N ALA A 58 -13.14 -21.00 -4.44
CA ALA A 58 -12.32 -22.13 -4.84
C ALA A 58 -12.34 -23.26 -3.78
N GLY A 59 -12.27 -22.91 -2.49
CA GLY A 59 -12.37 -23.87 -1.39
C GLY A 59 -13.72 -24.58 -1.37
N MET A 60 -14.82 -23.84 -1.55
CA MET A 60 -16.17 -24.40 -1.61
C MET A 60 -16.33 -25.37 -2.79
N LEU A 61 -15.84 -25.00 -3.98
CA LEU A 61 -15.83 -25.89 -5.15
C LEU A 61 -15.00 -27.15 -4.92
N LEU A 62 -13.85 -27.03 -4.24
CA LEU A 62 -13.01 -28.16 -3.88
C LEU A 62 -13.74 -29.14 -2.95
N ILE A 63 -14.44 -28.62 -1.94
CA ILE A 63 -15.22 -29.42 -0.99
C ILE A 63 -16.38 -30.12 -1.70
N PHE A 64 -17.15 -29.40 -2.52
CA PHE A 64 -18.24 -30.00 -3.30
C PHE A 64 -17.72 -31.08 -4.26
N GLY A 65 -16.63 -30.79 -4.98
CA GLY A 65 -15.95 -31.76 -5.83
C GLY A 65 -15.53 -33.00 -5.06
N LEU A 66 -14.95 -32.84 -3.87
CA LEU A 66 -14.55 -33.94 -3.00
C LEU A 66 -15.76 -34.79 -2.58
N VAL A 67 -16.85 -34.18 -2.14
CA VAL A 67 -18.07 -34.89 -1.73
C VAL A 67 -18.64 -35.68 -2.90
N THR A 68 -18.77 -35.07 -4.07
CA THR A 68 -19.29 -35.76 -5.27
C THR A 68 -18.39 -36.93 -5.71
N LEU A 69 -17.07 -36.77 -5.61
CA LEU A 69 -16.11 -37.79 -6.01
C LEU A 69 -16.06 -38.97 -5.03
N VAL A 70 -16.23 -38.70 -3.73
CA VAL A 70 -16.36 -39.73 -2.68
C VAL A 70 -17.65 -40.54 -2.86
N GLU A 71 -18.74 -39.91 -3.29
CA GLU A 71 -20.01 -40.60 -3.57
C GLU A 71 -19.92 -41.49 -4.82
N TRP A 72 -19.18 -41.06 -5.85
CA TRP A 72 -19.02 -41.82 -7.11
C TRP A 72 -17.99 -42.95 -7.04
N ILE A 73 -16.96 -42.83 -6.20
CA ILE A 73 -15.86 -43.80 -6.13
C ILE A 73 -15.80 -44.43 -4.74
N PRO A 74 -16.15 -45.73 -4.59
CA PRO A 74 -16.10 -46.42 -3.29
C PRO A 74 -14.68 -46.58 -2.74
N ASN A 75 -13.65 -46.35 -3.56
CA ASN A 75 -12.26 -46.38 -3.12
C ASN A 75 -11.78 -45.00 -2.65
N HIS A 76 -12.15 -44.66 -1.41
CA HIS A 76 -11.94 -43.34 -0.81
C HIS A 76 -10.45 -42.92 -0.68
N THR A 77 -9.52 -43.88 -0.60
CA THR A 77 -8.08 -43.60 -0.48
C THR A 77 -7.47 -43.09 -1.78
N LEU A 78 -7.95 -43.59 -2.92
CA LEU A 78 -7.47 -43.17 -4.25
C LEU A 78 -7.95 -41.75 -4.57
N VAL A 79 -9.20 -41.45 -4.20
CA VAL A 79 -9.80 -40.11 -4.29
C VAL A 79 -9.03 -39.12 -3.41
N ALA A 80 -8.79 -39.47 -2.14
CA ALA A 80 -8.02 -38.63 -1.22
C ALA A 80 -6.59 -38.38 -1.71
N GLY A 81 -5.93 -39.39 -2.31
CA GLY A 81 -4.60 -39.26 -2.90
C GLY A 81 -4.55 -38.27 -4.07
N ILE A 82 -5.47 -38.38 -5.02
CA ILE A 82 -5.57 -37.47 -6.18
C ILE A 82 -5.81 -36.02 -5.71
N LEU A 83 -6.75 -35.83 -4.79
CA LEU A 83 -7.05 -34.50 -4.24
C LEU A 83 -5.91 -33.94 -3.40
N GLY A 84 -5.20 -34.79 -2.65
CA GLY A 84 -3.99 -34.38 -1.93
C GLY A 84 -2.92 -33.83 -2.88
N ILE A 85 -2.69 -34.51 -4.01
CA ILE A 85 -1.75 -34.05 -5.04
C ILE A 85 -2.21 -32.71 -5.65
N ILE A 86 -3.49 -32.59 -6.00
CA ILE A 86 -4.06 -31.34 -6.54
C ILE A 86 -3.92 -30.21 -5.53
N GLY A 87 -4.22 -30.46 -4.25
CA GLY A 87 -4.08 -29.48 -3.17
C GLY A 87 -2.64 -29.01 -2.99
N ILE A 88 -1.67 -29.93 -2.97
CA ILE A 88 -0.25 -29.60 -2.90
C ILE A 88 0.19 -28.78 -4.12
N ALA A 89 -0.26 -29.14 -5.33
CA ALA A 89 0.06 -28.39 -6.55
C ALA A 89 -0.49 -26.96 -6.51
N LEU A 90 -1.73 -26.78 -6.04
CA LEU A 90 -2.34 -25.46 -5.87
C LEU A 90 -1.63 -24.62 -4.82
N LEU A 91 -1.22 -25.23 -3.69
CA LEU A 91 -0.42 -24.54 -2.67
C LEU A 91 0.95 -24.12 -3.20
N ALA A 92 1.62 -24.99 -3.96
CA ALA A 92 2.91 -24.68 -4.58
C ALA A 92 2.79 -23.55 -5.62
N LEU A 93 1.73 -23.55 -6.43
CA LEU A 93 1.42 -22.46 -7.36
C LEU A 93 1.16 -21.14 -6.62
N GLY A 94 0.33 -21.17 -5.56
CA GLY A 94 0.05 -20.00 -4.74
C GLY A 94 1.32 -19.44 -4.09
N ALA A 95 2.15 -20.30 -3.51
CA ALA A 95 3.43 -19.91 -2.93
C ALA A 95 4.39 -19.33 -3.99
N GLY A 96 4.44 -19.92 -5.19
CA GLY A 96 5.24 -19.42 -6.30
C GLY A 96 4.81 -18.03 -6.77
N VAL A 97 3.50 -17.77 -6.88
CA VAL A 97 2.96 -16.45 -7.24
C VAL A 97 3.30 -15.41 -6.17
N VAL A 98 3.10 -15.74 -4.89
CA VAL A 98 3.47 -14.84 -3.77
C VAL A 98 4.96 -14.55 -3.77
N TRP A 99 5.79 -15.58 -3.97
CA TRP A 99 7.24 -15.44 -4.00
C TRP A 99 7.72 -14.59 -5.18
N SER A 100 7.16 -14.79 -6.37
CA SER A 100 7.49 -14.01 -7.56
C SER A 100 7.13 -12.53 -7.38
N ASN A 101 5.97 -12.26 -6.78
CA ASN A 101 5.46 -10.91 -6.56
C ASN A 101 5.97 -10.23 -5.27
N ARG A 102 6.90 -10.84 -4.54
CA ARG A 102 7.46 -10.26 -3.30
C ARG A 102 8.09 -8.87 -3.50
N HIS A 103 8.55 -8.56 -4.70
CA HIS A 103 9.14 -7.27 -5.05
C HIS A 103 8.11 -6.13 -5.16
N LEU A 104 6.83 -6.47 -5.35
CA LEU A 104 5.71 -5.53 -5.38
C LEU A 104 5.22 -5.17 -3.98
N TRP A 105 5.82 -5.74 -2.93
CA TRP A 105 5.43 -5.48 -1.56
C TRP A 105 5.90 -4.06 -1.14
N PRO A 106 4.98 -3.12 -0.88
CA PRO A 106 5.24 -1.67 -0.91
C PRO A 106 6.08 -1.14 0.27
N PHE A 107 6.64 -2.00 1.12
CA PHE A 107 7.30 -1.59 2.35
C PHE A 107 8.80 -1.31 2.20
N THR A 108 9.46 -1.66 1.10
CA THR A 108 10.90 -1.41 0.94
C THR A 108 11.19 0.00 0.42
N ALA A 109 10.52 0.45 -0.64
CA ALA A 109 10.69 1.81 -1.17
C ALA A 109 10.29 2.89 -0.15
N SER A 110 9.17 2.68 0.54
CA SER A 110 8.65 3.61 1.56
C SER A 110 9.56 3.72 2.80
N LYS A 111 10.32 2.66 3.13
CA LYS A 111 11.28 2.72 4.24
C LYS A 111 12.51 3.55 3.91
N LEU A 112 12.96 3.49 2.65
CA LEU A 112 14.15 4.22 2.21
C LEU A 112 13.88 5.73 2.20
N SER A 113 12.74 6.16 1.65
CA SER A 113 12.38 7.58 1.63
C SER A 113 12.16 8.13 3.05
N LEU A 114 11.48 7.36 3.92
CA LEU A 114 11.31 7.75 5.32
C LEU A 114 12.64 7.84 6.08
N GLN A 115 13.62 6.99 5.77
CA GLN A 115 14.95 7.08 6.37
C GLN A 115 15.70 8.33 5.89
N GLU A 116 15.63 8.63 4.60
CA GLU A 116 16.27 9.80 4.00
C GLU A 116 15.71 11.11 4.57
N ASP A 117 14.39 11.19 4.74
CA ASP A 117 13.71 12.33 5.36
C ASP A 117 14.13 12.53 6.83
N LEU A 118 14.29 11.41 7.56
CA LEU A 118 14.71 11.42 8.97
C LEU A 118 16.18 11.85 9.11
N GLU A 119 17.03 11.49 8.16
CA GLU A 119 18.40 11.97 8.10
C GLU A 119 18.48 13.47 7.78
N TRP A 120 17.66 13.95 6.86
CA TRP A 120 17.54 15.38 6.56
C TRP A 120 17.13 16.18 7.80
N ALA A 121 16.12 15.72 8.53
CA ALA A 121 15.66 16.34 9.77
C ALA A 121 16.78 16.39 10.84
N ARG A 122 17.55 15.30 11.00
CA ARG A 122 18.71 15.25 11.90
C ARG A 122 19.87 16.15 11.48
N ARG A 123 20.07 16.37 10.18
CA ARG A 123 21.08 17.31 9.67
C ARG A 123 20.68 18.75 9.96
N LEU A 124 19.39 19.07 9.81
CA LEU A 124 18.84 20.39 10.08
C LEU A 124 18.91 20.73 11.57
N SER A 125 18.50 19.82 12.46
CA SER A 125 18.55 20.06 13.91
C SER A 125 19.97 20.29 14.44
N ARG A 126 20.98 19.62 13.85
CA ARG A 126 22.39 19.83 14.21
C ARG A 126 22.96 21.16 13.72
N ARG A 127 22.43 21.74 12.64
CA ARG A 127 22.84 23.07 12.17
C ARG A 127 22.21 24.19 12.99
N ALA A 128 21.02 23.98 13.54
CA ALA A 128 20.33 24.96 14.39
C ALA A 128 20.90 25.08 15.83
N HIS A 129 21.88 24.24 16.19
CA HIS A 129 22.56 24.25 17.50
C HIS A 129 24.06 24.60 17.40
N ARG A 130 24.50 25.13 16.26
CA ARG A 130 25.80 25.80 16.11
C ARG A 130 25.56 27.27 15.80
#